data_AF-A0A934TG38-F1
#
_entry.id   AF-A0A934TG38-F1
#
_cell.length_a   1.000
_cell.length_b   1.000
_cell.length_c   1.000
_cell.angle_alpha   90.00
_cell.angle_beta   90.00
_cell.angle_gamma   90.00
#
_symmetry.space_group_name_H-M   'P 1'
#
loop_
_entity.id
_entity.type
_entity.pdbx_description
1 polymer ?
#
loop_
_entity_poly.entity_id
_entity_poly.type
_entity_poly.pdbx_seq_one_letter_code
_entity_poly.pdbx_strand_id
1 'polypeptide(L)'
;MSCKLTSKITKDNCHYTVAGVKEIYLINYDSENEYTLDADGGIDSISLADSDKAYKIDFVDNTASFSDELAVNGNGGKYRTHTVNFTISNYDYEFLNQEKALSLGKFTAVVVDKSNKAIVLGRNNGLSATAFNYASGAADADAYGWTVTMAGTEIEMGRLLKDVSVISAIADKTVVAP
;
A
#
# COMPACT_ATOMS: atom_id res chain seq x y z
N MET A 1 4.49 27.54 -11.17
CA MET A 1 5.60 27.97 -10.28
C MET A 1 5.04 28.35 -8.91
N SER A 2 4.71 27.36 -8.07
CA SER A 2 4.17 27.58 -6.71
C SER A 2 4.55 26.49 -5.70
N CYS A 3 5.29 25.45 -6.09
CA CYS A 3 5.83 24.45 -5.16
C CYS A 3 7.13 25.00 -4.54
N LYS A 4 7.00 25.88 -3.54
CA LYS A 4 8.14 26.35 -2.73
C LYS A 4 8.20 25.54 -1.45
N LEU A 5 9.41 25.21 -0.98
CA LEU A 5 9.60 24.64 0.37
C LEU A 5 9.11 25.66 1.40
N THR A 6 8.20 25.26 2.27
CA THR A 6 7.62 26.10 3.33
C THR A 6 8.39 26.01 4.66
N SER A 7 9.22 24.98 4.82
CA SER A 7 9.93 24.67 6.07
C SER A 7 11.31 24.04 5.79
N LYS A 8 12.21 24.12 6.78
CA LYS A 8 13.52 23.42 6.76
C LYS A 8 13.32 21.91 6.91
N ILE A 9 14.04 21.11 6.13
CA ILE A 9 14.09 19.64 6.29
C ILE A 9 15.24 19.33 7.24
N THR A 10 14.94 18.90 8.47
CA THR A 10 15.95 18.47 9.45
C THR A 10 16.14 16.96 9.37
N LYS A 11 17.39 16.50 9.32
CA LYS A 11 17.74 15.09 9.44
C LYS A 11 17.75 14.69 10.91
N ASP A 12 16.58 14.47 11.48
CA ASP A 12 16.44 14.07 12.89
C ASP A 12 16.41 12.54 13.05
N ASN A 13 17.25 11.83 12.29
CA ASN A 13 17.34 10.37 12.30
C ASN A 13 18.61 9.90 13.03
N CYS A 14 18.82 10.38 14.26
CA CYS A 14 19.84 9.84 15.18
C CYS A 14 19.29 8.67 16.02
N HIS A 15 18.35 7.89 15.45
CA HIS A 15 17.73 6.75 16.10
C HIS A 15 17.81 5.52 15.19
N TYR A 16 17.94 4.34 15.79
CA TYR A 16 17.88 3.08 15.07
C TYR A 16 16.44 2.86 14.58
N THR A 17 16.21 3.01 13.28
CA THR A 17 14.95 2.63 12.65
C THR A 17 15.15 1.33 11.90
N VAL A 18 14.23 0.37 12.13
CA VAL A 18 14.23 -0.87 11.37
C VAL A 18 13.48 -0.59 10.07
N ALA A 19 14.17 -0.72 8.93
CA ALA A 19 13.55 -0.63 7.63
C ALA A 19 12.72 -1.89 7.34
N GLY A 20 11.61 -1.71 6.62
CA GLY A 20 10.75 -2.80 6.18
C GLY A 20 9.28 -2.53 6.46
N VAL A 21 8.45 -3.30 5.77
CA VAL A 21 7.01 -3.29 5.94
C VAL A 21 6.63 -4.24 7.06
N LYS A 22 5.72 -3.80 7.93
CA LYS A 22 5.14 -4.56 9.03
C LYS A 22 3.77 -5.12 8.63
N GLU A 23 2.90 -4.29 8.07
CA GLU A 23 1.53 -4.66 7.70
C GLU A 23 1.11 -3.95 6.40
N ILE A 24 0.29 -4.61 5.59
CA ILE A 24 -0.31 -4.04 4.38
C ILE A 24 -1.83 -4.23 4.48
N TYR A 25 -2.56 -3.16 4.24
CA TYR A 25 -4.02 -3.17 4.13
C TYR A 25 -4.41 -2.72 2.72
N LEU A 26 -5.30 -3.47 2.07
CA LEU A 26 -5.87 -3.12 0.78
C LEU A 26 -7.32 -2.69 0.97
N ILE A 27 -7.66 -1.56 0.36
CA ILE A 27 -9.01 -1.01 0.34
C ILE A 27 -9.45 -1.05 -1.11
N ASN A 28 -10.66 -1.51 -1.41
CA ASN A 28 -11.21 -1.40 -2.76
C ASN A 28 -11.20 0.07 -3.17
N TYR A 29 -10.67 0.35 -4.36
CA TYR A 29 -10.68 1.71 -4.88
C TYR A 29 -12.11 2.09 -5.26
N ASP A 30 -12.65 3.09 -4.60
CA ASP A 30 -13.90 3.75 -4.93
C ASP A 30 -13.68 5.26 -4.98
N SER A 31 -14.33 5.93 -5.94
CA SER A 31 -14.37 7.39 -6.04
C SER A 31 -15.10 8.07 -4.88
N GLU A 32 -15.95 7.35 -4.16
CA GLU A 32 -16.69 7.84 -2.98
C GLU A 32 -15.88 7.69 -1.68
N ASN A 33 -14.70 7.06 -1.71
CA ASN A 33 -13.82 7.00 -0.55
C ASN A 33 -13.28 8.40 -0.21
N GLU A 34 -13.65 8.91 0.96
CA GLU A 34 -13.20 10.21 1.45
C GLU A 34 -11.98 10.05 2.36
N TYR A 35 -10.94 10.84 2.13
CA TYR A 35 -9.80 10.92 3.04
C TYR A 35 -9.59 12.37 3.47
N THR A 36 -9.81 12.62 4.77
CA THR A 36 -9.70 13.96 5.34
C THR A 36 -8.25 14.28 5.62
N LEU A 37 -7.78 15.43 5.13
CA LEU A 37 -6.43 15.91 5.39
C LEU A 37 -6.39 16.76 6.65
N ASP A 38 -5.33 16.63 7.44
CA ASP A 38 -5.03 17.54 8.54
C ASP A 38 -4.34 18.83 8.05
N ALA A 39 -4.09 19.75 8.97
CA ALA A 39 -3.40 21.02 8.70
C ALA A 39 -1.93 20.83 8.27
N ASP A 40 -1.33 19.68 8.57
CA ASP A 40 0.06 19.33 8.27
C ASP A 40 0.19 18.55 6.93
N GLY A 41 -0.95 18.19 6.31
CA GLY A 41 -1.04 17.45 5.05
C GLY A 41 -1.03 15.93 5.20
N GLY A 42 -1.08 15.40 6.42
CA GLY A 42 -1.35 13.99 6.71
C GLY A 42 -2.83 13.63 6.54
N ILE A 43 -3.14 12.35 6.52
CA ILE A 43 -4.52 11.84 6.51
C ILE A 43 -4.97 11.63 7.96
N ASP A 44 -6.01 12.37 8.38
CA ASP A 44 -6.59 12.33 9.72
C ASP A 44 -7.67 11.24 9.84
N SER A 45 -8.50 11.09 8.80
CA SER A 45 -9.55 10.07 8.75
C SER A 45 -9.75 9.51 7.34
N ILE A 46 -10.21 8.26 7.28
CA ILE A 46 -10.59 7.56 6.05
C ILE A 46 -12.04 7.10 6.24
N SER A 47 -12.93 7.59 5.39
CA SER A 47 -14.31 7.14 5.29
C SER A 47 -14.45 6.35 4.00
N LEU A 48 -14.75 5.06 4.11
CA LEU A 48 -15.00 4.21 2.95
C LEU A 48 -16.44 4.36 2.48
N ALA A 49 -16.65 4.23 1.17
CA ALA A 49 -17.98 4.14 0.59
C ALA A 49 -18.67 2.85 1.08
N ASP A 50 -19.99 2.89 1.27
CA ASP A 50 -20.80 1.75 1.70
C ASP A 50 -20.30 1.04 2.98
N SER A 51 -20.36 -0.30 3.00
CA SER A 51 -19.86 -1.18 4.06
C SER A 51 -18.51 -1.79 3.69
N ASP A 52 -17.78 -1.16 2.77
CA ASP A 52 -16.45 -1.62 2.38
C ASP A 52 -15.47 -1.49 3.55
N LYS A 53 -14.48 -2.38 3.54
CA LYS A 53 -13.53 -2.54 4.63
C LYS A 53 -12.12 -2.60 4.09
N ALA A 54 -11.15 -2.30 4.95
CA ALA A 54 -9.74 -2.52 4.65
C ALA A 54 -9.37 -3.99 4.91
N TYR A 55 -8.89 -4.69 3.90
CA TYR A 55 -8.47 -6.09 3.99
C TYR A 55 -6.99 -6.16 4.32
N LYS A 56 -6.66 -6.75 5.48
CA LYS A 56 -5.26 -7.01 5.84
C LYS A 56 -4.71 -8.14 4.97
N ILE A 57 -3.51 -7.95 4.42
CA ILE A 57 -2.78 -8.99 3.69
C ILE A 57 -1.72 -9.59 4.59
N ASP A 58 -1.82 -10.90 4.81
CA ASP A 58 -0.77 -11.68 5.45
C ASP A 58 0.24 -12.11 4.38
N PHE A 59 1.44 -11.54 4.46
CA PHE A 59 2.54 -11.79 3.54
C PHE A 59 3.72 -12.43 4.29
N VAL A 60 4.61 -13.06 3.54
CA VAL A 60 5.82 -13.67 4.09
C VAL A 60 6.75 -12.57 4.62
N ASP A 61 7.18 -12.71 5.87
CA ASP A 61 8.05 -11.74 6.52
C ASP A 61 9.26 -11.36 5.64
N ASN A 62 9.56 -10.07 5.57
CA ASN A 62 10.65 -9.48 4.79
C ASN A 62 10.54 -9.63 3.26
N THR A 63 9.38 -10.01 2.71
CA THR A 63 9.14 -10.00 1.26
C THR A 63 8.39 -8.75 0.78
N ALA A 64 7.79 -8.00 1.71
CA ALA A 64 7.02 -6.81 1.37
C ALA A 64 7.88 -5.54 1.27
N SER A 65 7.63 -4.75 0.24
CA SER A 65 8.27 -3.45 0.01
C SER A 65 7.31 -2.47 -0.67
N PHE A 66 7.58 -1.17 -0.50
CA PHE A 66 6.87 -0.13 -1.22
C PHE A 66 7.86 0.90 -1.77
N SER A 67 7.48 1.55 -2.86
CA SER A 67 8.23 2.66 -3.44
C SER A 67 7.29 3.76 -3.91
N ASP A 68 7.79 4.98 -3.82
CA ASP A 68 7.16 6.17 -4.38
C ASP A 68 8.21 6.90 -5.21
N GLU A 69 8.11 6.77 -6.53
CA GLU A 69 9.08 7.28 -7.48
C GLU A 69 8.53 8.45 -8.28
N LEU A 70 9.26 9.57 -8.32
CA LEU A 70 8.92 10.69 -9.21
C LEU A 70 9.38 10.36 -10.63
N ALA A 71 8.43 10.16 -11.53
CA ALA A 71 8.67 10.02 -12.95
C ALA A 71 8.43 11.35 -13.68
N VAL A 72 9.32 11.68 -14.61
CA VAL A 72 9.23 12.86 -15.45
C VAL A 72 9.10 12.38 -16.89
N ASN A 73 7.96 12.63 -17.51
CA ASN A 73 7.78 12.32 -18.93
C ASN A 73 8.65 13.30 -19.77
N GLY A 74 9.12 12.85 -20.92
CA GLY A 74 9.86 13.68 -21.89
C GLY A 74 9.08 14.93 -22.34
N ASN A 75 7.75 14.92 -22.20
CA ASN A 75 6.87 16.06 -22.49
C ASN A 75 6.73 17.06 -21.32
N GLY A 76 7.51 16.93 -20.24
CA GLY A 76 7.52 17.85 -19.09
C GLY A 76 6.42 17.59 -18.05
N GLY A 77 5.57 16.58 -18.25
CA GLY A 77 4.62 16.11 -17.24
C GLY A 77 5.35 15.38 -16.10
N LYS A 78 5.04 15.72 -14.85
CA LYS A 78 5.57 15.05 -13.66
C LYS A 78 4.46 14.25 -13.01
N TYR A 79 4.72 12.98 -12.74
CA TYR A 79 3.81 12.09 -12.03
C TYR A 79 4.61 11.25 -11.04
N ARG A 80 3.95 10.71 -10.04
CA ARG A 80 4.57 9.80 -9.07
C ARG A 80 4.04 8.40 -9.32
N THR A 81 4.91 7.41 -9.29
CA THR A 81 4.53 6.00 -9.43
C THR A 81 4.63 5.39 -8.05
N HIS A 82 3.49 4.96 -7.53
CA HIS A 82 3.42 4.23 -6.28
C HIS A 82 3.43 2.75 -6.61
N THR A 83 4.34 2.00 -5.98
CA THR A 83 4.44 0.55 -6.16
C THR A 83 4.42 -0.12 -4.80
N VAL A 84 3.69 -1.22 -4.69
CA VAL A 84 3.68 -2.11 -3.54
C VAL A 84 3.94 -3.51 -4.02
N ASN A 85 4.90 -4.19 -3.39
CA ASN A 85 5.21 -5.58 -3.65
C ASN A 85 5.08 -6.37 -2.35
N PHE A 86 4.51 -7.57 -2.44
CA PHE A 86 4.47 -8.53 -1.34
C PHE A 86 4.39 -9.95 -1.89
N THR A 87 4.84 -10.92 -1.09
CA THR A 87 4.71 -12.35 -1.43
C THR A 87 3.81 -13.04 -0.41
N ILE A 88 2.83 -13.79 -0.89
CA ILE A 88 1.91 -14.59 -0.08
C ILE A 88 2.29 -16.06 -0.29
N SER A 89 2.70 -16.76 0.77
CA SER A 89 3.04 -18.19 0.68
C SER A 89 1.83 -19.11 0.69
N ASN A 90 0.63 -18.58 0.95
CA ASN A 90 -0.55 -19.39 1.12
C ASN A 90 -1.16 -19.83 -0.23
N TYR A 91 -1.62 -21.08 -0.31
CA TYR A 91 -2.24 -21.69 -1.49
C TYR A 91 -3.55 -22.39 -1.08
N ASP A 92 -4.52 -21.59 -0.68
CA ASP A 92 -5.85 -22.07 -0.29
C ASP A 92 -6.91 -21.81 -1.38
N TYR A 93 -7.95 -22.64 -1.38
CA TYR A 93 -9.09 -22.49 -2.29
C TYR A 93 -9.84 -21.17 -2.12
N GLU A 94 -9.80 -20.59 -0.92
CA GLU A 94 -10.39 -19.28 -0.65
C GLU A 94 -9.57 -18.16 -1.30
N PHE A 95 -8.24 -18.31 -1.37
CA PHE A 95 -7.35 -17.38 -2.06
C PHE A 95 -7.54 -17.43 -3.59
N LEU A 96 -7.83 -18.61 -4.15
CA LEU A 96 -8.16 -18.76 -5.58
C LEU A 96 -9.39 -17.94 -5.99
N ASN A 97 -10.38 -17.76 -5.09
CA ASN A 97 -11.53 -16.91 -5.38
C ASN A 97 -11.18 -15.41 -5.29
N GLN A 98 -10.24 -15.04 -4.43
CA GLN A 98 -9.76 -13.67 -4.27
C GLN A 98 -8.72 -13.27 -5.32
N GLU A 99 -8.01 -14.23 -5.95
CA GLU A 99 -7.05 -14.01 -7.02
C GLU A 99 -7.64 -13.11 -8.13
N LYS A 100 -8.83 -13.45 -8.60
CA LYS A 100 -9.47 -12.71 -9.68
C LYS A 100 -9.79 -11.27 -9.29
N ALA A 101 -10.21 -11.06 -8.04
CA ALA A 101 -10.46 -9.73 -7.50
C ALA A 101 -9.15 -8.95 -7.39
N LEU A 102 -8.08 -9.56 -6.87
CA LEU A 102 -6.79 -8.91 -6.67
C LEU A 102 -6.07 -8.60 -8.00
N SER A 103 -6.24 -9.47 -9.00
CA SER A 103 -5.63 -9.33 -10.33
C SER A 103 -6.32 -8.29 -11.20
N LEU A 104 -7.65 -8.23 -11.19
CA LEU A 104 -8.44 -7.34 -12.07
C LEU A 104 -8.93 -6.07 -11.38
N GLY A 105 -8.88 -6.04 -10.05
CA GLY A 105 -9.36 -4.93 -9.24
C GLY A 105 -8.40 -3.75 -9.19
N LYS A 106 -8.90 -2.66 -8.61
CA LYS A 106 -8.12 -1.50 -8.22
C LYS A 106 -8.25 -1.30 -6.72
N PHE A 107 -7.13 -0.97 -6.08
CA PHE A 107 -7.07 -0.88 -4.64
C PHE A 107 -6.24 0.33 -4.19
N THR A 108 -6.62 0.92 -3.07
CA THR A 108 -5.76 1.83 -2.31
C THR A 108 -5.01 0.99 -1.27
N ALA A 109 -3.68 1.07 -1.25
CA ALA A 109 -2.86 0.34 -0.29
C ALA A 109 -2.45 1.24 0.87
N VAL A 110 -2.61 0.76 2.10
CA VAL A 110 -2.05 1.37 3.31
C VAL A 110 -0.96 0.48 3.84
N VAL A 111 0.27 1.00 3.84
CA VAL A 111 1.47 0.26 4.23
C VAL A 111 1.95 0.79 5.58
N VAL A 112 2.01 -0.09 6.58
CA VAL A 112 2.58 0.22 7.90
C VAL A 112 4.02 -0.24 7.93
N ASP A 113 4.95 0.68 8.13
CA ASP A 113 6.36 0.35 8.28
C ASP A 113 6.68 -0.21 9.69
N LYS A 114 7.86 -0.80 9.85
CA LYS A 114 8.34 -1.29 11.17
C LYS A 114 8.61 -0.17 12.18
N SER A 115 8.53 1.10 11.77
CA SER A 115 8.58 2.27 12.65
C SER A 115 7.16 2.76 13.05
N ASN A 116 6.12 1.96 12.79
CA ASN A 116 4.70 2.26 13.01
C ASN A 116 4.19 3.52 12.30
N LYS A 117 4.81 3.89 11.18
CA LYS A 117 4.27 4.92 10.27
C LYS A 117 3.42 4.22 9.23
N ALA A 118 2.22 4.73 9.01
CA ALA A 118 1.33 4.22 7.97
C ALA A 118 1.30 5.19 6.78
N ILE A 119 1.54 4.66 5.58
CA ILE A 119 1.62 5.41 4.32
C ILE A 119 0.47 4.95 3.43
N VAL A 120 -0.34 5.89 2.91
CA VAL A 120 -1.37 5.61 1.89
C VAL A 120 -0.79 5.76 0.50
N LEU A 121 -1.02 4.76 -0.35
CA LEU A 121 -0.59 4.69 -1.73
C LEU A 121 -1.79 4.41 -2.63
N GLY A 122 -1.89 5.10 -3.78
CA GLY A 122 -2.97 4.87 -4.75
C GLY A 122 -4.28 5.57 -4.42
N ARG A 123 -4.25 6.63 -3.60
CA ARG A 123 -5.47 7.31 -3.13
C ARG A 123 -6.29 7.91 -4.28
N ASN A 124 -5.69 8.53 -5.29
CA ASN A 124 -6.46 9.27 -6.30
C ASN A 124 -6.80 8.42 -7.51
N ASN A 125 -5.92 7.53 -7.94
CA ASN A 125 -6.08 6.74 -9.16
C ASN A 125 -6.16 5.23 -8.93
N GLY A 126 -5.88 4.78 -7.70
CA GLY A 126 -5.80 3.37 -7.35
C GLY A 126 -4.48 2.73 -7.79
N LEU A 127 -4.15 1.62 -7.14
CA LEU A 127 -3.13 0.68 -7.58
C LEU A 127 -3.80 -0.51 -8.23
N SER A 128 -3.25 -1.00 -9.33
CA SER A 128 -3.68 -2.25 -9.96
C SER A 128 -2.53 -3.24 -10.01
N ALA A 129 -2.82 -4.54 -9.98
CA ALA A 129 -1.81 -5.57 -10.13
C ALA A 129 -1.12 -5.46 -11.50
N THR A 130 0.19 -5.24 -11.50
CA THR A 130 1.05 -5.25 -12.70
C THR A 130 1.78 -6.58 -12.85
N ALA A 131 1.99 -7.30 -11.75
CA ALA A 131 2.49 -8.66 -11.76
C ALA A 131 1.77 -9.48 -10.69
N PHE A 132 1.37 -10.69 -11.06
CA PHE A 132 0.77 -11.67 -10.17
C PHE A 132 1.35 -13.03 -10.55
N ASN A 133 2.48 -13.39 -9.95
CA ASN A 133 3.25 -14.57 -10.34
C ASN A 133 3.18 -15.63 -9.27
N TYR A 134 2.79 -16.85 -9.65
CA TYR A 134 2.90 -18.03 -8.80
C TYR A 134 4.19 -18.76 -9.10
N ALA A 135 5.05 -18.91 -8.09
CA ALA A 135 6.26 -19.68 -8.18
C ALA A 135 6.24 -20.81 -7.15
N SER A 136 6.46 -22.04 -7.62
CA SER A 136 6.54 -23.22 -6.76
C SER A 136 7.89 -23.36 -6.04
N GLY A 137 8.90 -22.59 -6.44
CA GLY A 137 10.30 -22.89 -6.15
C GLY A 137 10.79 -24.16 -6.87
N ALA A 138 12.10 -24.29 -7.08
CA ALA A 138 12.72 -25.48 -7.67
C ALA A 138 13.63 -26.22 -6.66
N ALA A 139 14.21 -25.49 -5.71
CA ALA A 139 15.03 -25.98 -4.61
C ALA A 139 14.32 -25.82 -3.26
N ASP A 140 14.72 -26.60 -2.26
CA ASP A 140 14.13 -26.61 -0.91
C ASP A 140 14.20 -25.24 -0.18
N ALA A 141 15.05 -24.32 -0.65
CA ALA A 141 15.20 -22.97 -0.11
C ALA A 141 14.55 -21.87 -0.98
N ASP A 142 13.91 -22.24 -2.10
CA ASP A 142 13.29 -21.26 -2.98
C ASP A 142 11.98 -20.73 -2.40
N ALA A 143 11.67 -19.48 -2.76
CA ALA A 143 10.40 -18.87 -2.39
C ALA A 143 9.24 -19.63 -3.06
N TYR A 144 8.38 -20.20 -2.22
CA TYR A 144 7.10 -20.77 -2.61
C TYR A 144 5.99 -19.74 -2.35
N GLY A 145 5.19 -19.43 -3.35
CA GLY A 145 4.01 -18.58 -3.20
C GLY A 145 3.67 -17.67 -4.39
N TRP A 146 2.76 -16.74 -4.13
CA TRP A 146 2.28 -15.72 -5.03
C TRP A 146 3.02 -14.40 -4.77
N THR A 147 3.83 -13.95 -5.73
CA THR A 147 4.42 -12.62 -5.71
C THR A 147 3.50 -11.64 -6.43
N VAL A 148 2.98 -10.69 -5.69
CA VAL A 148 2.07 -9.65 -6.18
C VAL A 148 2.81 -8.32 -6.23
N THR A 149 2.75 -7.66 -7.38
CA THR A 149 3.20 -6.28 -7.54
C THR A 149 2.01 -5.46 -8.02
N MET A 150 1.68 -4.42 -7.27
CA MET A 150 0.68 -3.44 -7.65
C MET A 150 1.35 -2.10 -7.89
N ALA A 151 0.97 -1.43 -8.96
CA ALA A 151 1.45 -0.09 -9.24
C ALA A 151 0.31 0.83 -9.70
N GLY A 152 0.46 2.11 -9.41
CA GLY A 152 -0.46 3.15 -9.83
C GLY A 152 0.28 4.47 -10.04
N THR A 153 -0.22 5.26 -10.98
CA THR A 153 0.29 6.61 -11.23
C THR A 153 -0.52 7.60 -10.42
N GLU A 154 0.14 8.42 -9.62
CA GLU A 154 -0.44 9.40 -8.71
C GLU A 154 0.09 10.80 -9.02
N ILE A 155 -0.70 11.81 -8.66
CA ILE A 155 -0.33 13.23 -8.83
C ILE A 155 0.34 13.80 -7.57
N GLU A 156 0.32 13.05 -6.47
CA GLU A 156 0.87 13.44 -5.18
C GLU A 156 1.74 12.32 -4.61
N MET A 157 2.56 12.67 -3.60
CA MET A 157 3.35 11.70 -2.85
C MET A 157 2.44 10.90 -1.92
N GLY A 158 2.81 9.66 -1.62
CA GLY A 158 2.14 8.86 -0.60
C GLY A 158 2.03 9.61 0.72
N ARG A 159 0.81 9.81 1.20
CA ARG A 159 0.55 10.58 2.42
C ARG A 159 0.66 9.70 3.65
N LEU A 160 1.19 10.26 4.73
CA LEU A 160 1.22 9.60 6.03
C LEU A 160 -0.18 9.67 6.67
N LEU A 161 -0.61 8.59 7.30
CA LEU A 161 -1.70 8.65 8.27
C LEU A 161 -1.15 9.23 9.56
N LYS A 162 -1.97 10.03 10.23
CA LYS A 162 -1.67 10.58 11.54
C LYS A 162 -1.59 9.52 12.62
N ASP A 163 -2.43 8.49 12.53
CA ASP A 163 -2.45 7.37 13.47
C ASP A 163 -2.81 6.04 12.78
N VAL A 164 -2.14 4.95 13.18
CA VAL A 164 -2.39 3.59 12.66
C VAL A 164 -3.77 3.07 13.10
N SER A 165 -4.36 3.65 14.15
CA SER A 165 -5.70 3.31 14.62
C SER A 165 -6.79 3.66 13.61
N VAL A 166 -6.53 4.59 12.70
CA VAL A 166 -7.47 4.96 11.63
C VAL A 166 -7.69 3.77 10.69
N ILE A 167 -6.61 3.09 10.28
CA ILE A 167 -6.72 1.92 9.40
C ILE A 167 -7.23 0.70 10.16
N SER A 168 -6.89 0.52 11.44
CA SER A 168 -7.41 -0.61 12.22
C SER A 168 -8.88 -0.49 12.59
N ALA A 169 -9.45 0.73 12.61
CA ALA A 169 -10.87 0.97 12.82
C ALA A 169 -11.73 0.53 11.63
N ILE A 170 -11.21 0.67 10.41
CA ILE A 170 -11.90 0.29 9.15
C ILE A 170 -11.45 -1.08 8.63
N ALA A 171 -10.46 -1.70 9.27
CA ALA A 171 -9.99 -3.03 8.91
C ALA A 171 -11.09 -4.07 9.12
N ASP A 172 -11.26 -4.96 8.15
CA ASP A 172 -12.12 -6.11 8.35
C ASP A 172 -11.55 -6.98 9.46
N LYS A 173 -12.43 -7.36 10.39
CA LYS A 173 -12.11 -8.25 11.51
C LYS A 173 -12.26 -9.72 11.13
N THR A 174 -12.69 -10.00 9.89
CA THR A 174 -12.72 -11.36 9.35
C THR A 174 -11.28 -11.79 9.11
N VAL A 175 -10.73 -12.53 10.06
CA VAL A 175 -9.54 -13.33 9.80
C VAL A 175 -10.03 -14.49 8.96
N VAL A 176 -9.66 -14.50 7.67
CA VAL A 176 -9.72 -15.73 6.88
C VAL A 176 -8.65 -16.63 7.48
N ALA A 177 -9.04 -17.44 8.46
CA ALA A 177 -8.16 -18.43 9.04
C ALA A 177 -7.86 -19.47 7.94
N PRO A 178 -6.59 -19.92 7.81
CA PRO A 178 -6.26 -21.03 6.91
C PRO A 178 -7.02 -22.31 7.28
#